data_AF-A0A957X411-F1
#
_entry.id   AF-A0A957X411-F1
#
_cell.length_a   1.000
_cell.length_b   1.000
_cell.length_c   1.000
_cell.angle_alpha   90.00
_cell.angle_beta   90.00
_cell.angle_gamma   90.00
#
_symmetry.space_group_name_H-M   'P 1'
#
loop_
_entity.id
_entity.type
_entity.pdbx_description
1 polymer ?
#
loop_
_entity_poly.entity_id
_entity_poly.type
_entity_poly.pdbx_seq_one_letter_code
_entity_poly.pdbx_strand_id
1 'polypeptide(L)'
;PIREFGQPIAGSLSSVLGLYKAAVTRTVRDAGLYPRDVPLWHSRFWDRIIRNDMELQRIRDYIHNNPARWLEDQLHPKAPPNPFNEHFDRDKQEDDGDDTAES
;
A
#
# COMPACT_ATOMS: atom_id res chain seq x y z
N PRO A 1 6.61 12.41 -22.88
CA PRO A 1 7.14 13.41 -21.92
C PRO A 1 7.92 12.76 -20.78
N ILE A 2 9.21 13.10 -20.64
CA ILE A 2 10.04 12.69 -19.50
C ILE A 2 9.50 13.44 -18.27
N ARG A 3 9.15 12.70 -17.21
CA ARG A 3 8.76 13.30 -15.93
C ARG A 3 10.03 13.81 -15.27
N GLU A 4 10.29 15.11 -15.32
CA GLU A 4 11.30 15.73 -14.47
C GLU A 4 10.75 15.80 -13.04
N PHE A 5 11.34 14.99 -12.16
CA PHE A 5 11.08 15.10 -10.74
C PHE A 5 11.94 16.23 -10.16
N GLY A 6 11.33 17.12 -9.38
CA GLY A 6 12.07 18.13 -8.65
C GLY A 6 13.10 17.49 -7.72
N GLN A 7 14.19 18.21 -7.45
CA GLN A 7 15.25 17.74 -6.55
C GLN A 7 14.65 17.34 -5.19
N PRO A 8 15.01 16.17 -4.62
CA PRO A 8 14.53 15.75 -3.32
C PRO A 8 14.85 16.80 -2.25
N ILE A 9 13.84 17.29 -1.54
CA ILE A 9 14.04 18.24 -0.44
C ILE A 9 14.53 17.44 0.77
N ALA A 10 15.78 17.64 1.16
CA ALA A 10 16.35 17.02 2.35
C ALA A 10 15.50 17.34 3.58
N GLY A 11 15.22 16.33 4.41
CA GLY A 11 14.40 16.46 5.62
C GLY A 11 12.89 16.53 5.39
N SER A 12 12.40 16.57 4.14
CA SER A 12 10.96 16.44 3.88
C SER A 12 10.44 15.04 4.23
N LEU A 13 9.15 14.95 4.57
CA LEU A 13 8.49 13.68 4.88
C LEU A 13 8.66 12.66 3.75
N SER A 14 8.51 13.09 2.50
CA SER A 14 8.69 12.24 1.31
C SER A 14 10.11 11.69 1.21
N SER A 15 11.14 12.50 1.48
CA SER A 15 12.54 12.05 1.47
C SER A 15 12.82 11.04 2.58
N VAL A 16 12.32 11.30 3.80
CA VAL A 16 12.50 10.39 4.94
C VAL A 16 11.82 9.05 4.67
N LEU A 17 10.57 9.05 4.20
CA LEU A 17 9.84 7.83 3.86
C LEU A 17 10.45 7.09 2.68
N GLY A 18 10.97 7.80 1.68
CA GLY A 18 11.69 7.22 0.55
C GLY A 18 12.93 6.45 1.01
N LEU A 19 13.75 7.05 1.87
CA LEU A 19 14.93 6.41 2.46
C LEU A 19 14.54 5.20 3.31
N TYR A 20 13.49 5.32 4.13
CA TYR A 20 12.98 4.21 4.95
C TYR A 20 12.53 3.02 4.09
N LYS A 21 11.65 3.26 3.10
CA LYS A 21 11.17 2.22 2.18
C LYS A 21 12.33 1.58 1.42
N ALA A 22 13.34 2.35 1.00
CA ALA A 22 14.52 1.83 0.33
C ALA A 22 15.37 0.92 1.24
N ALA A 23 15.66 1.37 2.47
CA ALA A 23 16.45 0.60 3.44
C ALA A 23 15.78 -0.72 3.82
N VAL A 24 14.46 -0.70 4.06
CA VAL A 24 13.68 -1.90 4.37
C VAL A 24 13.61 -2.82 3.16
N THR A 25 13.38 -2.29 1.95
CA THR A 25 13.40 -3.09 0.70
C THR A 25 14.73 -3.83 0.57
N ARG A 26 15.85 -3.12 0.74
CA ARG A 26 17.18 -3.76 0.67
C ARG A 26 17.30 -4.89 1.69
N THR A 27 16.94 -4.63 2.94
CA THR A 27 17.03 -5.61 4.03
C THR A 27 16.20 -6.87 3.74
N VAL A 28 14.96 -6.70 3.28
CA VAL A 28 14.05 -7.81 2.93
C VAL A 28 14.59 -8.62 1.74
N ARG A 29 15.14 -7.94 0.72
CA ARG A 29 15.67 -8.56 -0.50
C ARG A 29 16.98 -9.31 -0.23
N ASP A 30 17.83 -8.78 0.64
CA ASP A 30 19.09 -9.40 1.04
C ASP A 30 18.83 -10.62 1.94
N ALA A 31 17.81 -10.57 2.80
CA ALA A 31 17.40 -11.68 3.66
C ALA A 31 16.50 -12.73 2.95
N GLY A 32 16.11 -12.51 1.69
CA GLY A 32 15.24 -13.43 0.96
C GLY A 32 13.82 -13.59 1.53
N LEU A 33 13.33 -12.60 2.29
CA LEU A 33 12.06 -12.69 3.03
C LEU A 33 10.81 -12.43 2.17
N TYR A 34 10.97 -11.94 0.94
CA TYR A 34 9.85 -11.59 0.06
C TYR A 34 10.21 -11.75 -1.43
N PRO A 35 9.29 -12.25 -2.29
CA PRO A 35 9.53 -12.45 -3.73
C PRO A 35 9.94 -11.17 -4.46
N ARG A 36 10.97 -11.24 -5.32
CA ARG A 36 11.61 -10.07 -5.93
C ARG A 36 10.73 -9.31 -6.92
N ASP A 37 9.85 -10.04 -7.57
CA ASP A 37 8.87 -9.64 -8.57
C ASP A 37 7.59 -9.03 -7.97
N VAL A 38 7.30 -9.30 -6.70
CA VAL A 38 6.11 -8.74 -6.03
C VAL A 38 6.43 -7.36 -5.43
N PRO A 39 5.61 -6.32 -5.69
CA PRO A 39 5.74 -5.01 -5.07
C PRO A 39 5.61 -5.09 -3.54
N LEU A 40 6.65 -4.68 -2.82
CA LEU A 40 6.64 -4.69 -1.35
C LEU A 40 5.81 -3.56 -0.74
N TRP A 41 5.68 -2.43 -1.46
CA TRP A 41 5.05 -1.21 -0.95
C TRP A 41 3.87 -0.77 -1.82
N HIS A 42 2.87 -0.19 -1.18
CA HIS A 42 1.95 0.70 -1.88
C HIS A 42 2.72 1.95 -2.37
N SER A 43 2.37 2.42 -3.58
CA SER A 43 3.09 3.47 -4.31
C SER A 43 3.10 4.82 -3.58
N ARG A 44 1.99 5.16 -2.93
CA ARG A 44 1.81 6.40 -2.16
C ARG A 44 1.61 6.12 -0.67
N PHE A 45 1.69 7.17 0.12
CA PHE A 45 1.37 7.16 1.54
C PHE A 45 0.30 8.23 1.83
N TRP A 46 -0.42 8.06 2.93
CA TRP A 46 -1.35 9.04 3.46
C TRP A 46 -0.66 9.88 4.53
N ASP A 47 -0.74 11.19 4.42
CA ASP A 47 -0.25 12.13 5.43
C ASP A 47 -1.32 13.15 5.82
N ARG A 48 -1.28 13.57 7.09
CA ARG A 48 -2.22 14.54 7.64
C ARG A 48 -1.57 15.28 8.81
N ILE A 49 -1.62 16.62 8.78
CA ILE A 49 -1.18 17.46 9.90
C ILE A 49 -2.22 17.38 11.02
N ILE A 50 -1.79 16.95 12.21
CA ILE A 50 -2.61 16.92 13.42
C ILE A 50 -2.60 18.31 14.05
N ARG A 51 -3.79 18.92 14.20
CA ARG A 51 -3.94 20.33 14.59
C ARG A 51 -4.43 20.53 16.02
N ASN A 52 -4.88 19.48 16.69
CA ASN A 52 -5.37 19.53 18.06
C ASN A 52 -5.36 18.16 18.73
N ASP A 53 -5.49 18.14 20.06
CA ASP A 53 -5.45 16.92 20.88
C ASP A 53 -6.61 15.96 20.60
N MET A 54 -7.78 16.49 20.24
CA MET A 54 -8.94 15.67 19.92
C MET A 54 -8.71 14.86 18.64
N GLU A 55 -8.09 15.46 17.64
CA GLU A 55 -7.67 14.78 16.41
C GLU A 55 -6.56 13.76 16.69
N LEU A 56 -5.58 14.12 17.52
CA LEU A 56 -4.53 13.20 17.94
C LEU A 56 -5.10 11.94 18.62
N GLN A 57 -6.07 12.12 19.52
CA GLN A 57 -6.71 11.01 20.22
C GLN A 57 -7.45 10.10 19.23
N ARG A 58 -8.24 10.67 18.31
CA ARG A 58 -8.94 9.89 17.28
C ARG A 58 -8.00 9.07 16.40
N ILE A 59 -6.86 9.64 16.00
CA ILE A 59 -5.86 8.92 15.18
C ILE A 59 -5.23 7.78 15.98
N ARG A 60 -4.91 8.00 17.26
CA ARG A 60 -4.39 6.94 18.15
C ARG A 60 -5.40 5.81 18.32
N ASP A 61 -6.65 6.15 18.59
CA ASP A 61 -7.74 5.18 18.72
C ASP A 61 -7.93 4.40 17.41
N TYR A 62 -7.84 5.07 16.26
CA TYR A 62 -7.89 4.41 14.96
C TYR A 62 -6.74 3.41 14.79
N ILE A 63 -5.49 3.84 15.03
CA ILE A 63 -4.30 2.95 14.89
C ILE A 63 -4.41 1.73 15.80
N HIS A 64 -4.85 1.93 17.04
CA HIS A 64 -4.98 0.84 18.01
C HIS A 64 -6.09 -0.15 17.62
N ASN A 65 -7.22 0.35 17.16
CA ASN A 65 -8.41 -0.47 16.92
C ASN A 65 -8.48 -1.02 15.48
N ASN A 66 -7.75 -0.47 14.52
CA ASN A 66 -7.81 -0.90 13.11
C ASN A 66 -7.49 -2.39 12.91
N PRO A 67 -6.47 -2.99 13.56
CA PRO A 67 -6.19 -4.43 13.41
C PRO A 67 -7.38 -5.32 13.79
N ALA A 68 -8.10 -4.97 14.86
CA ALA A 68 -9.29 -5.70 15.29
C ALA A 68 -10.48 -5.52 14.33
N ARG A 69 -10.54 -4.39 13.62
CA ARG A 69 -11.61 -4.04 12.68
C ARG A 69 -11.33 -4.45 11.23
N TRP A 70 -10.16 -5.02 10.95
CA TRP A 70 -9.73 -5.30 9.58
C TRP A 70 -10.69 -6.24 8.83
N LEU A 71 -11.27 -7.23 9.52
CA LEU A 71 -12.20 -8.18 8.91
C LEU A 71 -13.53 -7.54 8.47
N GLU A 72 -13.87 -6.38 9.06
CA GLU A 72 -15.09 -5.62 8.76
C GLU A 72 -14.85 -4.50 7.73
N ASP A 73 -13.61 -4.34 7.27
CA ASP A 73 -13.22 -3.25 6.38
C ASP A 73 -13.77 -3.46 4.95
N GLN A 74 -14.26 -2.40 4.33
CA GLN A 74 -14.84 -2.43 2.98
C GLN A 74 -13.81 -2.75 1.88
N LEU A 75 -12.53 -2.49 2.15
CA LEU A 75 -11.40 -2.82 1.29
C LEU A 75 -10.74 -4.15 1.69
N HIS A 76 -11.32 -4.89 2.64
CA HIS A 76 -10.82 -6.21 2.97
C HIS A 76 -10.94 -7.14 1.74
N PRO A 77 -9.93 -7.98 1.42
CA PRO A 77 -9.95 -8.83 0.23
C PRO A 77 -11.12 -9.84 0.14
N LYS A 78 -11.83 -10.06 1.25
CA LYS A 78 -13.01 -10.94 1.32
C LYS A 78 -14.31 -10.17 1.56
N ALA A 79 -14.29 -8.84 1.53
CA ALA A 79 -15.50 -8.04 1.65
C ALA A 79 -16.40 -8.27 0.42
N PRO A 80 -17.74 -8.29 0.57
CA PRO A 80 -18.63 -8.34 -0.58
C PRO A 80 -18.39 -7.14 -1.51
N PRO A 81 -18.70 -7.28 -2.81
CA PRO A 81 -18.60 -6.18 -3.76
C PRO A 81 -19.33 -4.94 -3.25
N ASN A 82 -18.62 -3.82 -3.28
CA ASN A 82 -19.08 -2.52 -2.86
C ASN A 82 -18.36 -1.44 -3.70
N PRO A 83 -18.85 -0.19 -3.71
CA PRO A 83 -18.29 0.86 -4.56
C PRO A 83 -16.80 1.16 -4.35
N PHE A 84 -16.21 0.69 -3.26
CA PHE A 84 -14.80 0.90 -2.92
C PHE A 84 -13.88 -0.26 -3.35
N ASN A 85 -14.41 -1.50 -3.51
CA ASN A 85 -13.62 -2.67 -3.96
C ASN A 85 -14.01 -3.18 -5.36
N GLU A 86 -15.11 -2.68 -5.96
CA GLU A 86 -15.60 -3.07 -7.30
C GLU A 86 -14.58 -2.87 -8.45
N HIS A 87 -13.58 -2.03 -8.26
CA HIS A 87 -12.55 -1.76 -9.26
C HIS A 87 -11.33 -2.70 -9.16
N PHE A 88 -11.18 -3.46 -8.07
CA PHE A 88 -10.01 -4.33 -7.86
C PHE A 88 -10.10 -5.68 -8.59
N ASP A 89 -11.31 -6.18 -8.85
CA ASP A 89 -11.51 -7.52 -9.44
C ASP A 89 -11.46 -7.52 -10.97
N ARG A 90 -11.60 -6.36 -11.62
CA ARG A 90 -11.61 -6.26 -13.09
C ARG A 90 -10.24 -6.55 -13.71
N ASP A 91 -9.16 -6.28 -12.98
CA ASP A 91 -7.78 -6.47 -13.43
C ASP A 91 -7.27 -7.90 -13.21
N LYS A 92 -8.05 -8.78 -12.56
CA LYS A 92 -7.66 -10.18 -12.26
C LYS A 92 -8.30 -11.22 -13.18
N GLN A 93 -9.27 -10.85 -14.00
CA GLN A 93 -10.01 -11.80 -14.86
C GLN A 93 -9.38 -11.99 -16.25
N GLU A 94 -8.32 -11.25 -16.60
CA GLU A 94 -7.70 -11.32 -17.93
C GLU A 94 -6.50 -12.30 -18.03
N ASP A 95 -6.02 -12.88 -16.92
CA ASP A 95 -4.78 -13.71 -16.91
C ASP A 95 -5.03 -15.23 -16.75
N ASP A 96 -6.28 -15.67 -16.56
CA ASP A 96 -6.64 -17.07 -16.29
C ASP A 96 -7.20 -17.82 -17.53
N GLY A 97 -6.97 -17.32 -18.74
CA GLY A 97 -7.68 -17.81 -19.93
C GLY A 97 -6.87 -17.91 -21.21
N ASP A 98 -5.84 -18.76 -21.26
CA ASP A 98 -5.57 -19.64 -22.42
C ASP A 98 -4.47 -20.67 -22.10
N ASP A 99 -4.82 -21.74 -21.40
CA ASP A 99 -3.96 -22.92 -21.30
C ASP A 99 -4.85 -24.16 -21.35
N THR A 100 -5.43 -24.42 -22.52
CA THR A 100 -6.08 -25.71 -22.77
C THR A 100 -5.89 -26.19 -24.21
N ALA A 101 -5.18 -27.33 -24.29
CA ALA A 101 -5.19 -28.34 -25.35
C ALA A 101 -4.18 -28.20 -26.50
N GLU A 102 -2.93 -28.59 -26.23
CA GLU A 102 -2.23 -29.53 -27.12
C GLU A 102 -2.54 -30.98 -26.68
N SER A 103 -3.19 -31.74 -27.55
CA SER A 103 -3.14 -33.22 -27.64
C SER A 103 -3.53 -33.64 -29.05
#